data_AF-A0A5K7XI76-F1
#
_entry.id   AF-A0A5K7XI76-F1
#
_cell.length_a   1.000
_cell.length_b   1.000
_cell.length_c   1.000
_cell.angle_alpha   90.00
_cell.angle_beta   90.00
_cell.angle_gamma   90.00
#
_symmetry.space_group_name_H-M   'P 1'
#
loop_
_entity.id
_entity.type
_entity.pdbx_description
1 polymer ?
#
loop_
_entity_poly.entity_id
_entity_poly.type
_entity_poly.pdbx_seq_one_letter_code
_entity_poly.pdbx_strand_id
1 'polypeptide(L)' 'MTTTDNQRRETFKLEGMKYDIVVQQQASGDFAGEWYCSACDRGDVCPVRQPSEKSLRQWTRHCIAIHHALEHMEE' A
#
# COMPACT_ATOMS: atom_id res chain seq x y z
N MET A 1 -1.93 -8.77 26.78
CA MET A 1 -2.19 -8.25 25.43
C MET A 1 -1.26 -7.08 25.21
N THR A 2 -0.43 -7.13 24.17
CA THR A 2 0.08 -5.99 23.35
C THR A 2 1.28 -6.49 22.56
N THR A 3 1.02 -7.29 21.52
CA THR A 3 1.95 -7.36 20.39
C THR A 3 1.89 -5.98 19.76
N THR A 4 2.95 -5.19 19.92
CA THR A 4 3.07 -3.88 19.29
C THR A 4 3.08 -4.11 17.78
N ASP A 5 1.90 -3.97 17.20
CA ASP A 5 1.70 -4.09 15.77
C ASP A 5 2.45 -2.93 15.12
N ASN A 6 3.58 -3.25 14.49
CA ASN A 6 4.54 -2.26 14.01
C ASN A 6 4.00 -1.70 12.69
N GLN A 7 3.00 -0.83 12.79
CA GLN A 7 2.32 -0.19 11.67
C GLN A 7 3.02 1.12 11.31
N ARG A 8 3.35 1.28 10.02
CA ARG A 8 3.87 2.52 9.45
C ARG A 8 2.94 3.01 8.38
N ARG A 9 2.76 4.33 8.31
CA ARG A 9 1.95 4.99 7.28
C ARG A 9 2.84 5.95 6.49
N GLU A 10 2.67 5.98 5.18
CA GLU A 10 3.32 6.97 4.31
C GLU A 10 2.33 7.50 3.27
N THR A 11 2.49 8.76 2.90
CA THR A 11 1.79 9.31 1.74
C THR A 11 2.67 9.14 0.51
N PHE A 12 2.07 8.63 -0.57
CA PHE A 12 2.67 8.52 -1.89
C PHE A 12 1.90 9.38 -2.89
N LYS A 13 2.59 10.00 -3.85
CA LYS A 13 1.95 10.77 -4.92
C LYS A 13 2.35 10.18 -6.27
N LEU A 14 1.36 9.92 -7.11
CA LEU A 14 1.53 9.45 -8.48
C LEU A 14 0.71 10.35 -9.39
N GLU A 15 1.38 11.01 -10.36
CA GLU A 15 0.75 11.93 -11.31
C GLU A 15 -0.15 13.00 -10.67
N GLY A 16 0.29 13.55 -9.53
CA GLY A 16 -0.47 14.56 -8.79
C GLY A 16 -1.57 14.01 -7.88
N MET A 17 -1.96 12.75 -8.02
CA MET A 17 -2.92 12.09 -7.13
C MET A 17 -2.24 11.57 -5.86
N LYS A 18 -2.96 11.71 -4.74
CA LYS A 18 -2.48 11.28 -3.42
C LYS A 18 -3.01 9.89 -3.07
N TYR A 19 -2.09 9.04 -2.67
CA TYR A 19 -2.33 7.72 -2.10
C TYR A 19 -1.75 7.65 -0.69
N ASP A 20 -2.46 7.01 0.23
CA ASP A 20 -1.95 6.69 1.56
C ASP A 20 -1.63 5.20 1.60
N ILE A 21 -0.42 4.85 2.04
CA ILE A 21 0.10 3.49 2.15
C ILE A 21 0.21 3.14 3.63
N VAL A 22 -0.27 1.97 4.00
CA VAL A 22 -0.11 1.39 5.33
C VAL A 22 0.72 0.11 5.20
N VAL A 23 1.79 0.02 5.98
CA VAL A 23 2.64 -1.17 6.08
C VAL A 23 2.53 -1.72 7.49
N GLN A 24 2.27 -3.02 7.60
CA GLN A 24 2.07 -3.72 8.86
C GLN A 24 2.99 -4.94 8.95
N GLN A 25 3.82 -5.00 10.00
CA GLN A 25 4.60 -6.20 10.29
C GLN A 25 3.73 -7.25 10.98
N GLN A 26 3.68 -8.45 10.41
CA GLN A 26 2.88 -9.58 10.90
C GLN A 26 3.67 -10.42 11.91
N ALA A 27 2.96 -11.22 12.70
CA ALA A 27 3.58 -12.15 13.66
C ALA A 27 4.51 -13.20 12.99
N SER A 28 4.31 -13.51 11.70
CA SER A 28 5.19 -14.39 10.93
C SER A 28 6.56 -13.76 10.62
N GLY A 29 6.71 -12.45 10.81
CA GLY A 29 7.88 -11.68 10.39
C GLY A 29 7.74 -11.04 9.00
N ASP A 30 6.76 -11.48 8.21
CA ASP A 30 6.43 -10.86 6.92
C ASP A 30 5.72 -9.51 7.10
N PHE A 31 5.66 -8.75 6.01
CA PHE A 31 4.98 -7.46 5.96
C PHE A 31 3.76 -7.56 5.04
N ALA A 32 2.63 -7.02 5.50
CA ALA A 32 1.41 -6.82 4.74
C ALA A 32 1.17 -5.33 4.46
N GLY A 33 0.63 -5.00 3.28
CA GLY A 33 0.52 -3.63 2.81
C GLY A 33 -0.89 -3.31 2.31
N GLU A 34 -1.37 -2.14 2.65
CA GLU A 34 -2.65 -1.59 2.22
C GLU A 34 -2.41 -0.23 1.56
N TRP A 35 -3.28 0.15 0.63
CA TRP A 35 -3.26 1.47 0.02
C TRP A 35 -4.66 2.06 -0.05
N TYR A 36 -4.74 3.38 -0.08
CA TYR A 36 -5.98 4.13 -0.22
C TYR A 36 -5.79 5.29 -1.21
N CYS A 37 -6.67 5.37 -2.21
CA CYS A 37 -6.76 6.45 -3.17
C CYS A 37 -7.78 7.48 -2.70
N SER A 38 -7.32 8.71 -2.45
CA SER A 38 -8.19 9.81 -2.05
C SER A 38 -9.14 10.31 -3.15
N ALA A 39 -8.77 10.12 -4.42
CA ALA A 39 -9.61 10.54 -5.55
C ALA A 39 -10.80 9.58 -5.78
N CYS A 40 -10.59 8.27 -5.59
CA CYS A 40 -11.66 7.26 -5.70
C CYS A 40 -12.46 7.07 -4.41
N ASP A 41 -12.00 7.61 -3.28
CA ASP A 41 -12.46 7.22 -1.93
C ASP A 41 -12.45 5.70 -1.72
N ARG A 42 -11.39 5.02 -2.19
CA ARG A 42 -11.27 3.56 -2.18
C ARG A 42 -9.87 3.13 -1.78
N GLY A 43 -9.78 2.06 -1.00
CA GLY A 43 -8.52 1.37 -0.71
C GLY A 43 -8.63 -0.13 -0.85
N ASP A 44 -7.48 -0.80 -0.92
CA ASP A 44 -7.37 -2.26 -1.00
C ASP A 44 -6.09 -2.79 -0.36
N VAL A 45 -6.09 -4.09 -0.07
CA VAL A 45 -4.96 -4.84 0.46
C VAL A 45 -4.12 -5.37 -0.70
N CYS A 46 -2.80 -5.24 -0.62
CA CYS A 46 -1.91 -5.87 -1.60
C CYS A 46 -1.93 -7.39 -1.40
N PRO A 47 -2.16 -8.19 -2.45
CA PRO A 47 -2.43 -9.63 -2.29
C PRO A 47 -1.22 -10.46 -1.85
N VAL A 48 -0.01 -9.94 -2.03
CA VAL A 48 1.24 -10.63 -1.73
C VAL A 48 1.94 -9.96 -0.56
N ARG A 49 2.16 -10.74 0.51
CA ARG A 49 3.00 -10.34 1.64
C ARG A 49 4.47 -10.40 1.22
N GLN A 50 5.30 -9.54 1.80
CA GLN A 50 6.71 -9.44 1.44
C GLN A 50 7.61 -9.70 2.65
N PRO A 51 8.79 -10.30 2.46
CA PRO A 51 9.69 -10.65 3.56
C PRO A 51 10.41 -9.43 4.16
N SER A 52 10.28 -8.24 3.56
CA SER A 52 10.86 -7.01 4.08
C SER A 52 9.95 -5.81 3.84
N GLU A 53 10.06 -4.81 4.72
CA GLU A 53 9.34 -3.54 4.62
C GLU A 53 9.62 -2.84 3.27
N LYS A 54 10.88 -2.84 2.83
CA LYS A 54 11.29 -2.21 1.56
C LYS A 54 10.63 -2.89 0.36
N SER A 55 10.64 -4.22 0.32
CA SER A 55 9.99 -5.00 -0.73
C SER A 55 8.48 -4.76 -0.73
N LEU A 56 7.85 -4.69 0.45
CA LEU A 56 6.43 -4.37 0.55
C LEU A 56 6.11 -2.99 0.01
N ARG A 57 6.86 -1.95 0.39
CA ARG A 57 6.62 -0.59 -0.10
C ARG A 57 6.68 -0.51 -1.63
N GLN A 58 7.66 -1.20 -2.24
CA GLN A 58 7.75 -1.30 -3.70
C GLN A 58 6.53 -2.02 -4.28
N TRP A 59 6.12 -3.13 -3.68
CA TRP A 59 4.95 -3.89 -4.12
C TRP A 59 3.65 -3.09 -3.99
N THR A 60 3.44 -2.38 -2.89
CA THR A 60 2.25 -1.53 -2.71
C THR A 60 2.21 -0.38 -3.71
N ARG A 61 3.35 0.24 -4.03
CA ARG A 61 3.42 1.24 -5.11
C ARG A 61 3.09 0.64 -6.48
N HIS A 62 3.45 -0.61 -6.73
CA HIS A 62 3.06 -1.33 -7.93
C HIS A 62 1.53 -1.58 -7.98
N CYS A 63 0.91 -2.01 -6.87
CA CYS A 63 -0.56 -2.12 -6.79
C CYS A 63 -1.26 -0.78 -7.03
N ILE A 64 -0.74 0.31 -6.46
CA ILE A 64 -1.23 1.68 -6.72
C ILE A 64 -1.11 2.03 -8.20
N ALA A 65 0.03 1.73 -8.84
CA ALA A 65 0.24 2.03 -10.25
C ALA A 65 -0.75 1.26 -11.16
N ILE A 66 -1.06 0.00 -10.84
CA ILE A 66 -2.08 -0.77 -11.56
C ILE A 66 -3.45 -0.12 -11.40
N HIS A 67 -3.86 0.17 -10.16
CA HIS A 67 -5.15 0.85 -9.91
C HIS A 67 -5.21 2.21 -10.62
N HIS A 68 -4.14 2.99 -10.55
CA HIS A 68 -4.04 4.28 -11.23
C HIS A 68 -4.23 4.15 -12.73
N ALA A 69 -3.56 3.19 -13.37
CA ALA A 69 -3.68 2.95 -14.80
C ALA A 69 -5.09 2.47 -15.20
N LEU A 70 -5.75 1.65 -14.37
CA LEU A 70 -7.08 1.12 -14.68
C LEU A 70 -8.22 2.12 -14.45
N GLU A 71 -8.09 2.98 -13.43
CA GLU A 71 -9.20 3.81 -12.97
C GLU A 71 -9.02 5.31 -13.29
N HIS A 72 -7.79 5.76 -13.58
CA HIS A 72 -7.48 7.18 -13.75
C HIS A 72 -6.72 7.52 -15.03
N MET A 73 -6.15 6.54 -15.72
CA MET A 73 -5.61 6.75 -17.06
C MET A 73 -6.68 6.34 -18.06
N GLU A 74 -7.41 7.33 -18.59
CA GLU A 74 -8.18 7.17 -19.82
C GLU A 74 -7.21 7.01 -21.02
N GLU A 75 -7.61 6.23 -22.03
CA GLU A 75 -6.87 6.05 -23.30
C GLU A 75 -6.63 7.38 -24.06
#